data_AF-A0A4R6TEU9-F1
#
_entry.id   AF-A0A4R6TEU9-F1
#
_cell.length_a   1.000
_cell.length_b   1.000
_cell.length_c   1.000
_cell.angle_alpha   90.00
_cell.angle_beta   90.00
_cell.angle_gamma   90.00
#
_symmetry.space_group_name_H-M   'P 1'
#
loop_
_entity.id
_entity.type
_entity.pdbx_description
1 polymer ?
#
loop_
_entity_poly.entity_id
_entity_poly.type
_entity_poly.pdbx_seq_one_letter_code
_entity_poly.pdbx_strand_id
1 'polypeptide(L)'
;MDFKPIRNKLRNLTLDSVTNELLIILKEFEKGEKKHRFWHPLILLKWNLEFSDKKLKAKKANRTDILRLLKKIDELEMSHNTFRIKKGQSYTKTFTILAHQQFLYQEFTWWDNFARQLILFNDLKSRYSIKESFKNLTNLSVSTFLNISCII
;
A
#
# COMPACT_ATOMS: atom_id res chain seq x y z
N MET A 1 -20.29 -4.27 -1.53
CA MET A 1 -20.48 -2.86 -1.99
C MET A 1 -19.23 -2.43 -2.73
N ASP A 2 -19.33 -1.50 -3.67
CA ASP A 2 -18.15 -1.01 -4.42
C ASP A 2 -17.52 0.22 -3.76
N PHE A 3 -16.19 0.33 -3.84
CA PHE A 3 -15.41 1.51 -3.41
C PHE A 3 -15.74 2.80 -4.18
N LYS A 4 -16.31 2.67 -5.40
CA LYS A 4 -16.64 3.77 -6.33
C LYS A 4 -17.42 4.93 -5.67
N PRO A 5 -18.48 4.71 -4.87
CA PRO A 5 -19.17 5.78 -4.15
C PRO A 5 -18.33 6.56 -3.12
N ILE A 6 -17.32 5.94 -2.49
CA ILE A 6 -16.40 6.62 -1.56
C ILE A 6 -15.45 7.51 -2.36
N ARG A 7 -14.83 6.95 -3.41
CA ARG A 7 -13.95 7.68 -4.33
C ARG A 7 -14.61 8.90 -4.96
N ASN A 8 -15.84 8.75 -5.47
CA ASN A 8 -16.58 9.85 -6.09
C ASN A 8 -16.88 10.98 -5.10
N LYS A 9 -17.07 10.65 -3.83
CA LYS A 9 -17.34 11.65 -2.79
C LYS A 9 -16.07 12.38 -2.35
N LEU A 10 -14.94 11.68 -2.22
CA LEU A 10 -13.63 12.27 -1.97
C LEU A 10 -13.23 13.27 -3.05
N ARG A 11 -13.47 12.95 -4.32
CA ARG A 11 -13.21 13.83 -5.48
C ARG A 11 -13.99 15.15 -5.48
N ASN A 12 -15.04 15.25 -4.67
CA ASN A 12 -15.85 16.47 -4.56
C ASN A 12 -15.47 17.31 -3.34
N LEU A 13 -14.53 16.84 -2.51
CA LEU A 13 -14.06 17.51 -1.31
C LEU A 13 -12.64 18.05 -1.52
N THR A 14 -12.28 19.13 -0.83
CA THR A 14 -10.90 19.64 -0.88
C THR A 14 -9.98 18.78 -0.03
N LEU A 15 -8.80 18.45 -0.57
CA LEU A 15 -7.78 17.62 0.10
C LEU A 15 -7.50 18.12 1.53
N ASP A 16 -7.19 19.40 1.68
CA ASP A 16 -6.79 19.99 2.96
C ASP A 16 -7.90 19.90 4.01
N SER A 17 -9.15 20.12 3.61
CA SER A 17 -10.28 20.07 4.55
C SER A 17 -10.52 18.67 5.08
N VAL A 18 -10.42 17.66 4.21
CA VAL A 18 -10.58 16.25 4.60
C VAL A 18 -9.41 15.83 5.49
N THR A 19 -8.18 16.19 5.12
CA THR A 19 -6.98 15.88 5.90
C THR A 19 -7.05 16.50 7.30
N ASN A 20 -7.41 17.78 7.41
CA ASN A 20 -7.51 18.47 8.71
C ASN A 20 -8.57 17.82 9.62
N GLU A 21 -9.75 17.51 9.09
CA GLU A 21 -10.80 16.84 9.86
C GLU A 21 -10.40 15.42 10.29
N LEU A 22 -9.71 14.68 9.43
CA LEU A 22 -9.19 13.34 9.77
C LEU A 22 -8.11 13.40 10.85
N LEU A 23 -7.22 14.39 10.81
CA LEU A 23 -6.21 14.61 11.85
C LEU A 23 -6.86 14.97 13.19
N ILE A 24 -7.92 15.77 13.20
CA ILE A 24 -8.70 16.06 14.42
C ILE A 24 -9.29 14.76 14.97
N ILE A 25 -9.90 13.91 14.12
CA ILE A 25 -10.43 12.60 14.51
C ILE A 25 -9.34 11.72 15.11
N LEU A 26 -8.15 11.66 14.50
CA LEU A 26 -7.03 10.86 14.98
C LEU A 26 -6.51 11.35 16.34
N LYS A 27 -6.46 12.66 16.57
CA LYS A 27 -6.12 13.22 17.89
C LYS A 27 -7.16 12.88 18.97
N GLU A 28 -8.45 12.83 18.61
CA GLU A 28 -9.49 12.37 19.54
C GLU A 28 -9.33 10.88 19.89
N PHE A 29 -8.81 10.06 18.98
CA PHE A 29 -8.50 8.66 19.24
C PHE A 29 -7.36 8.49 20.26
N GLU A 30 -6.31 9.31 20.17
CA GLU A 30 -5.20 9.29 21.13
C GLU A 30 -5.66 9.63 22.55
N LYS A 31 -6.70 10.46 22.68
CA LYS A 31 -7.31 10.82 23.97
C LYS A 31 -8.26 9.76 24.52
N GLY A 32 -8.50 8.66 23.80
CA GLY A 32 -9.37 7.56 24.24
C GLY A 32 -10.87 7.83 24.14
N GLU A 33 -11.30 8.88 23.43
CA GLU A 33 -12.68 9.38 23.54
C GLU A 33 -13.73 8.69 22.63
N LYS A 34 -13.40 7.71 21.76
CA LYS A 34 -14.36 7.22 20.73
C LYS A 34 -14.39 5.73 20.36
N LYS A 35 -15.56 5.35 19.80
CA LYS A 35 -16.05 3.99 19.44
C LYS A 35 -15.71 3.50 18.03
N HIS A 36 -15.08 4.30 17.17
CA HIS A 36 -14.81 3.90 15.78
C HIS A 36 -13.49 3.11 15.68
N ARG A 37 -13.27 2.40 14.57
CA ARG A 37 -12.02 1.67 14.35
C ARG A 37 -10.93 2.65 13.92
N PHE A 38 -9.79 2.67 14.62
CA PHE A 38 -8.73 3.67 14.39
C PHE A 38 -8.15 3.63 12.95
N TRP A 39 -8.25 2.48 12.28
CA TRP A 39 -7.78 2.33 10.90
C TRP A 39 -8.71 2.95 9.85
N HIS A 40 -9.99 3.21 10.17
CA HIS A 40 -10.91 3.83 9.19
C HIS A 40 -10.48 5.24 8.80
N PRO A 41 -10.13 6.15 9.72
CA PRO A 41 -9.55 7.45 9.36
C PRO A 41 -8.23 7.34 8.58
N LEU A 42 -7.37 6.37 8.92
CA LEU A 42 -6.08 6.16 8.24
C LEU A 42 -6.28 5.71 6.78
N ILE A 43 -7.18 4.76 6.54
CA ILE A 43 -7.56 4.33 5.19
C ILE A 43 -8.15 5.50 4.40
N LEU A 44 -9.04 6.27 5.02
CA LEU A 44 -9.66 7.42 4.37
C LEU A 44 -8.63 8.51 4.05
N LEU A 45 -7.63 8.70 4.91
CA LEU A 45 -6.50 9.62 4.68
C LEU A 45 -5.67 9.17 3.48
N LYS A 46 -5.29 7.90 3.43
CA LYS A 46 -4.57 7.32 2.28
C LYS A 46 -5.35 7.54 0.98
N TRP A 47 -6.64 7.19 0.98
CA TRP A 47 -7.49 7.35 -0.21
C TRP A 47 -7.73 8.82 -0.57
N ASN A 48 -7.77 9.72 0.40
CA ASN A 48 -7.84 11.15 0.13
C ASN A 48 -6.60 11.61 -0.64
N LEU A 49 -5.40 11.21 -0.20
CA LEU A 49 -4.15 11.53 -0.90
C LEU A 49 -4.08 10.93 -2.31
N GLU A 50 -4.60 9.72 -2.48
CA GLU A 50 -4.54 8.98 -3.76
C GLU A 50 -5.58 9.46 -4.79
N PHE A 51 -6.77 9.89 -4.33
CA PHE A 51 -7.92 10.16 -5.22
C PHE A 51 -8.48 11.58 -5.15
N SER A 52 -7.88 12.48 -4.35
CA SER A 52 -8.27 13.89 -4.38
C SER A 52 -7.83 14.53 -5.70
N ASP A 53 -8.77 14.70 -6.63
CA ASP A 53 -8.51 15.48 -7.85
C ASP A 53 -8.64 16.98 -7.53
N LYS A 54 -7.73 17.80 -8.07
CA LYS A 54 -7.82 19.27 -8.00
C LYS A 54 -8.95 19.78 -8.89
N LYS A 55 -10.20 19.57 -8.51
CA LYS A 55 -11.35 20.19 -9.16
C LYS A 55 -11.51 21.63 -8.68
N LEU A 56 -11.69 22.56 -9.63
CA LEU A 56 -11.94 23.99 -9.39
C LEU A 56 -13.15 24.27 -8.47
N LYS A 57 -14.11 23.34 -8.36
CA LYS A 57 -15.34 23.46 -7.55
C LYS A 57 -15.45 22.41 -6.43
N ALA A 58 -14.34 22.08 -5.78
CA ALA A 58 -14.36 21.17 -4.62
C ALA A 58 -14.92 21.88 -3.37
N LYS A 59 -15.80 21.19 -2.63
CA LYS A 59 -16.42 21.70 -1.40
C LYS A 59 -15.50 21.46 -0.21
N LYS A 60 -15.47 22.37 0.78
CA LYS A 60 -14.84 22.08 2.08
C LYS A 60 -15.62 20.97 2.80
N ALA A 61 -14.91 19.97 3.28
CA ALA A 61 -15.46 18.91 4.10
C ALA A 61 -15.87 19.45 5.47
N ASN A 62 -16.99 18.95 5.98
CA ASN A 62 -17.44 19.18 7.35
C ASN A 62 -17.44 17.85 8.11
N ARG A 63 -17.45 17.91 9.44
CA ARG A 63 -17.37 16.73 10.31
C ARG A 63 -18.40 15.66 9.97
N THR A 64 -19.64 16.08 9.68
CA THR A 64 -20.74 15.18 9.27
C THR A 64 -20.43 14.45 7.95
N ASP A 65 -19.75 15.10 7.01
CA ASP A 65 -19.37 14.48 5.73
C ASP A 65 -18.29 13.41 5.95
N ILE A 66 -17.33 13.67 6.85
CA ILE A 66 -16.31 12.68 7.22
C ILE A 66 -16.93 11.50 7.97
N LEU A 67 -17.82 11.74 8.94
CA LEU A 67 -18.52 10.67 9.65
C LEU A 67 -19.35 9.79 8.70
N ARG A 68 -19.99 10.38 7.69
CA ARG A 68 -20.69 9.63 6.62
C ARG A 68 -19.72 8.79 5.79
N LEU A 69 -18.53 9.30 5.48
CA LEU A 69 -17.51 8.53 4.75
C LEU A 69 -16.98 7.36 5.59
N LEU A 70 -16.72 7.59 6.88
CA LEU A 70 -16.32 6.54 7.81
C LEU A 70 -17.39 5.47 7.95
N LYS A 71 -18.68 5.85 8.03
CA LYS A 71 -19.79 4.89 8.02
C LYS A 71 -19.83 4.06 6.75
N LYS A 72 -19.57 4.67 5.58
CA LYS A 72 -19.49 3.93 4.31
C LYS A 72 -18.31 2.96 4.26
N ILE A 73 -17.18 3.30 4.90
CA ILE A 73 -16.05 2.37 5.05
C ILE A 73 -16.47 1.19 5.92
N ASP A 74 -17.15 1.43 7.03
CA ASP A 74 -17.68 0.39 7.91
C ASP A 74 -18.68 -0.52 7.17
N GLU A 75 -19.62 0.06 6.41
CA GLU A 75 -20.56 -0.69 5.56
C GLU A 75 -19.85 -1.50 4.47
N LEU A 76 -18.82 -0.93 3.83
CA LEU A 76 -18.00 -1.60 2.83
C LEU A 76 -17.27 -2.80 3.43
N GLU A 77 -16.59 -2.61 4.56
CA GLU A 77 -15.87 -3.66 5.29
C GLU A 77 -16.81 -4.79 5.72
N MET A 78 -17.97 -4.45 6.27
CA MET A 78 -18.98 -5.43 6.68
C MET A 78 -19.66 -6.14 5.50
N SER A 79 -19.65 -5.55 4.30
CA SER A 79 -20.20 -6.16 3.09
C SER A 79 -19.30 -7.23 2.47
N HIS A 80 -18.02 -7.26 2.85
CA HIS A 80 -17.09 -8.32 2.45
C HIS A 80 -17.11 -9.46 3.49
N ASN A 81 -17.56 -10.65 3.08
CA ASN A 81 -17.63 -11.85 3.95
C ASN A 81 -16.29 -12.22 4.61
N THR A 82 -15.17 -11.72 4.11
CA THR A 82 -13.82 -11.91 4.67
C THR A 82 -13.58 -11.19 6.00
N PHE A 83 -14.35 -10.13 6.33
CA PHE A 83 -14.14 -9.31 7.54
C PHE A 83 -15.25 -9.46 8.58
N ARG A 84 -16.03 -10.55 8.53
CA ARG A 84 -16.97 -10.92 9.58
C ARG A 84 -16.20 -11.45 10.82
N ILE A 85 -15.37 -10.59 11.40
CA ILE A 85 -14.73 -10.81 12.70
C ILE A 85 -15.88 -10.86 13.70
N LYS A 86 -16.27 -12.06 14.11
CA LYS A 86 -17.28 -12.26 15.15
C LYS A 86 -16.89 -11.37 16.34
N LYS A 87 -17.85 -10.59 16.86
CA LYS A 87 -17.69 -9.83 18.11
C LYS A 87 -17.00 -10.73 19.15
N GLY A 88 -15.75 -10.42 19.49
CA GLY A 88 -14.96 -11.19 20.46
C GLY A 88 -13.63 -11.78 19.94
N GLN A 89 -13.34 -11.74 18.64
CA GLN A 89 -12.00 -12.13 18.15
C GLN A 89 -11.01 -10.95 18.20
N SER A 90 -9.84 -11.22 18.78
CA SER A 90 -8.76 -10.25 18.95
C SER A 90 -8.32 -9.67 17.61
N TYR A 91 -8.37 -8.34 17.49
CA TYR A 91 -7.88 -7.57 16.34
C TYR A 91 -6.48 -8.00 15.90
N THR A 92 -5.65 -8.43 16.85
CA THR A 92 -4.31 -8.96 16.60
C THR A 92 -4.35 -10.14 15.64
N LYS A 93 -5.25 -11.12 15.82
CA LYS A 93 -5.37 -12.28 14.91
C LYS A 93 -5.76 -11.87 13.50
N THR A 94 -6.65 -10.89 13.37
CA THR A 94 -7.05 -10.38 12.05
C THR A 94 -5.88 -9.70 11.35
N PHE A 95 -5.15 -8.82 12.03
CA PHE A 95 -3.97 -8.18 11.46
C PHE A 95 -2.84 -9.17 11.16
N THR A 96 -2.70 -10.22 11.97
CA THR A 96 -1.79 -11.34 11.66
C THR A 96 -2.19 -12.03 10.37
N ILE A 97 -3.47 -12.37 10.19
CA ILE A 97 -3.97 -13.01 8.96
C ILE A 97 -3.75 -12.09 7.75
N LEU A 98 -4.04 -10.80 7.87
CA LEU A 98 -3.83 -9.83 6.79
C LEU A 98 -2.35 -9.66 6.45
N ALA A 99 -1.47 -9.57 7.46
CA ALA A 99 -0.03 -9.50 7.25
C ALA A 99 0.48 -10.75 6.51
N HIS A 100 0.05 -11.95 6.93
CA HIS A 100 0.43 -13.19 6.26
C HIS A 100 -0.11 -13.28 4.83
N GLN A 101 -1.32 -12.77 4.58
CA GLN A 101 -1.85 -12.69 3.21
C GLN A 101 -1.09 -11.67 2.36
N GLN A 102 -0.70 -10.51 2.88
CA GLN A 102 0.11 -9.54 2.13
C GLN A 102 1.51 -10.07 1.80
N PHE A 103 2.15 -10.85 2.67
CA PHE A 103 3.42 -11.50 2.37
C PHE A 103 3.31 -12.60 1.31
N LEU A 104 2.21 -13.37 1.30
CA LEU A 104 1.98 -14.42 0.30
C LEU A 104 1.72 -13.88 -1.11
N TYR A 105 1.22 -12.64 -1.25
CA TYR A 105 0.95 -11.99 -2.54
C TYR A 105 1.99 -10.93 -2.94
N GLN A 106 2.99 -10.68 -2.10
CA GLN A 106 4.18 -9.94 -2.53
C GLN A 106 5.06 -10.90 -3.34
N GLU A 107 4.88 -10.95 -4.65
CA GLU A 107 5.92 -11.50 -5.52
C GLU A 107 7.24 -10.80 -5.18
N PHE A 108 8.29 -11.58 -4.93
CA PHE A 108 9.65 -11.09 -4.80
C PHE A 108 10.12 -10.57 -6.16
N THR A 109 9.54 -9.47 -6.61
CA THR A 109 9.81 -8.79 -7.89
C THR A 109 11.30 -8.48 -8.07
N TRP A 110 12.04 -8.30 -6.98
CA TRP A 110 13.49 -8.15 -7.01
C TRP A 110 14.22 -9.44 -7.45
N TRP A 111 13.75 -10.62 -7.05
CA TRP A 111 14.37 -11.89 -7.40
C TRP A 111 14.14 -12.25 -8.86
N ASP A 112 12.94 -12.02 -9.39
CA ASP A 112 12.65 -12.24 -10.81
C ASP A 112 13.46 -11.30 -11.71
N ASN A 113 13.59 -10.02 -11.33
CA ASN A 113 14.42 -9.07 -12.06
C ASN A 113 15.91 -9.44 -11.98
N PHE A 114 16.38 -9.84 -10.80
CA PHE A 114 17.75 -10.30 -10.60
C PHE A 114 18.05 -11.56 -11.42
N ALA A 115 17.16 -12.56 -11.41
CA ALA A 115 17.31 -13.79 -12.18
C ALA A 115 17.36 -13.52 -13.69
N ARG A 116 16.51 -12.63 -14.20
CA ARG A 116 16.54 -12.20 -15.61
C ARG A 116 17.85 -11.51 -15.97
N GLN A 117 18.34 -10.62 -15.12
CA GLN A 117 19.63 -9.93 -15.32
C GLN A 117 20.79 -10.92 -15.30
N LEU A 118 20.77 -11.89 -14.40
CA LEU A 118 21.79 -12.94 -14.31
C LEU A 118 21.89 -13.75 -15.61
N ILE A 119 20.75 -14.15 -16.16
CA ILE A 119 20.67 -14.87 -17.44
C ILE A 119 21.16 -13.99 -18.60
N LEU A 120 20.72 -12.72 -18.65
CA LEU A 120 21.15 -11.78 -19.68
C LEU A 120 22.67 -11.57 -19.70
N PHE A 121 23.30 -11.51 -18.52
CA PHE A 121 24.73 -11.25 -18.41
C PHE A 121 25.61 -12.49 -18.54
N ASN A 122 25.08 -13.69 -18.26
CA ASN A 122 25.86 -14.94 -18.35
C ASN A 122 25.62 -15.75 -19.64
N ASP A 123 24.37 -15.85 -20.10
CA ASP A 123 23.96 -16.89 -21.06
C ASP A 123 23.61 -16.33 -22.45
N LEU A 124 23.39 -15.02 -22.56
CA LEU A 124 23.03 -14.42 -23.85
C LEU A 124 24.26 -14.31 -24.77
N LYS A 125 24.35 -15.24 -25.73
CA LYS A 125 25.35 -15.20 -26.80
C LYS A 125 25.00 -14.11 -27.81
N SER A 126 25.51 -12.91 -27.58
CA SER A 126 25.40 -11.78 -28.50
C SER A 126 26.77 -11.44 -29.11
N ARG A 127 26.79 -10.67 -30.22
CA ARG A 127 28.03 -10.10 -30.79
C ARG A 127 28.84 -9.31 -29.75
N TYR A 128 28.16 -8.75 -28.75
CA TYR A 128 28.73 -8.13 -27.57
C TYR A 128 28.54 -9.07 -26.36
N SER A 129 29.55 -9.89 -26.10
CA SER A 129 29.56 -10.76 -24.93
C SER A 129 29.80 -9.91 -23.68
N ILE A 130 28.74 -9.62 -22.93
CA ILE A 130 28.83 -8.86 -21.67
C ILE A 130 29.71 -9.62 -20.67
N LYS A 131 29.60 -10.95 -20.64
CA LYS A 131 30.44 -11.84 -19.82
C LYS A 131 31.93 -11.67 -20.10
N GLU A 132 32.33 -11.69 -21.37
CA GLU A 132 33.75 -11.53 -21.73
C GLU A 132 34.22 -10.10 -21.52
N SER A 133 33.39 -9.10 -21.85
CA SER A 133 33.71 -7.69 -21.59
C SER A 133 33.93 -7.41 -20.10
N PHE A 134 33.04 -7.91 -19.25
CA PHE A 134 33.14 -7.78 -17.80
C PHE A 134 34.40 -8.45 -17.27
N LYS A 135 34.71 -9.68 -17.74
CA LYS A 135 35.92 -10.40 -17.36
C LYS A 135 37.18 -9.66 -17.79
N ASN A 136 37.21 -9.08 -18.99
CA ASN A 136 38.37 -8.35 -19.50
C ASN A 136 38.62 -7.05 -18.73
N LEU A 137 37.56 -6.38 -18.24
CA LEU A 137 37.68 -5.13 -17.49
C LEU A 137 38.00 -5.34 -16.01
N THR A 138 37.49 -6.42 -15.41
CA THR A 138 37.54 -6.63 -13.94
C THR A 138 38.41 -7.80 -13.52
N ASN A 139 38.86 -8.64 -14.46
CA ASN A 139 39.49 -9.95 -14.21
C ASN A 139 38.63 -10.93 -13.38
N LEU A 140 37.34 -10.64 -13.20
CA LEU A 140 36.42 -11.49 -12.46
C LEU A 140 35.33 -12.04 -13.40
N SER A 141 34.89 -13.27 -13.16
CA SER A 141 33.63 -13.71 -13.75
C SER A 141 32.45 -13.02 -13.04
N VAL A 142 31.36 -12.84 -13.77
CA VAL A 142 30.10 -12.30 -13.22
C VAL A 142 29.64 -13.14 -12.01
N SER A 143 29.78 -14.46 -12.06
CA SER A 143 29.46 -15.36 -10.93
C SER A 143 30.33 -15.11 -9.70
N THR A 144 31.64 -14.94 -9.87
CA THR A 144 32.57 -14.68 -8.76
C THR A 144 32.32 -13.30 -8.16
N PHE A 145 32.09 -12.29 -9.00
CA PHE A 145 31.70 -10.96 -8.54
C PHE A 145 30.43 -10.98 -7.68
N LEU A 146 29.39 -11.69 -8.14
CA LEU A 146 28.14 -11.82 -7.38
C LEU A 146 28.33 -12.60 -6.07
N ASN A 147 29.10 -13.68 -6.09
CA ASN A 147 29.42 -14.42 -4.87
C ASN A 147 30.14 -13.56 -3.83
N ILE A 148 31.09 -12.72 -4.26
CA ILE A 148 31.76 -11.77 -3.36
C ILE A 148 30.78 -10.69 -2.88
N SER A 149 29.93 -10.17 -3.76
CA SER A 149 29.01 -9.07 -3.45
C SER A 149 27.81 -9.49 -2.59
N CYS A 150 27.39 -10.75 -2.67
CA CYS A 150 26.27 -11.30 -1.90
C CYS A 150 26.68 -11.93 -0.57
N ILE A 151 27.97 -11.98 -0.22
CA ILE A 151 28.43 -12.30 1.13
C ILE A 151 28.35 -11.02 1.97
N ILE A 152 27.18 -10.79 2.57
CA ILE A 152 26.94 -10.06 3.82
C ILE A 152 25.91 -10.87 4.62
#